data_AF-A0A7S2F3K0-F1
#
_entry.id   AF-A0A7S2F3K0-F1
#
_cell.length_a   1.000
_cell.length_b   1.000
_cell.length_c   1.000
_cell.angle_alpha   90.00
_cell.angle_beta   90.00
_cell.angle_gamma   90.00
#
_symmetry.space_group_name_H-M   'P 1'
#
loop_
_entity.id
_entity.type
_entity.pdbx_description
1 polymer ?
#
loop_
_entity_poly.entity_id
_entity_poly.type
_entity_poly.pdbx_seq_one_letter_code
_entity_poly.pdbx_strand_id
1 'polypeptide(L)'
;GESCVPTVTLGCDRSYGATSDLLCQCKPGSGPPAEPRCHDVPLGDVKKRCSDDGCKVLARTKGKTCKEYCAKHGLHCRGAWEEVHDTCREERTLDCDEFYSSSDLICECA
;
A
#
# COMPACT_ATOMS: atom_id res chain seq x y z
N GLY A 1 -25.07 30.61 11.65
CA GLY A 1 -24.40 29.56 10.88
C GLY A 1 -22.93 29.63 11.22
N GLU A 2 -22.33 28.52 11.60
CA GLU A 2 -20.91 28.44 11.95
C GLU A 2 -20.06 28.32 10.66
N SER A 3 -18.88 28.94 10.66
CA SER A 3 -17.98 29.00 9.51
C SER A 3 -16.79 28.09 9.74
N CYS A 4 -16.45 27.25 8.76
CA CYS A 4 -15.26 26.38 8.80
C CYS A 4 -13.96 27.11 8.40
N VAL A 5 -13.93 28.43 8.52
CA VAL A 5 -12.74 29.25 8.23
C VAL A 5 -12.07 29.61 9.57
N PRO A 6 -10.85 29.11 9.84
CA PRO A 6 -10.18 29.38 11.10
C PRO A 6 -9.85 30.87 11.19
N THR A 7 -10.23 31.50 12.31
CA THR A 7 -9.86 32.89 12.59
C THR A 7 -8.45 32.99 13.18
N VAL A 8 -7.95 31.90 13.76
CA VAL A 8 -6.60 31.77 14.30
C VAL A 8 -6.05 30.37 14.01
N THR A 9 -4.76 30.27 13.70
CA THR A 9 -4.06 28.99 13.51
C THR A 9 -3.18 28.70 14.73
N LEU A 10 -3.35 27.53 15.31
CA LEU A 10 -2.63 27.07 16.49
C LEU A 10 -1.76 25.86 16.16
N GLY A 11 -0.65 25.69 16.88
CA GLY A 11 0.12 24.44 16.87
C GLY A 11 -0.59 23.34 17.66
N CYS A 12 -0.23 22.07 17.40
CA CYS A 12 -0.89 20.90 17.98
C CYS A 12 -0.78 20.79 19.52
N ASP A 13 0.18 21.47 20.13
CA ASP A 13 0.49 21.46 21.56
C ASP A 13 -0.10 22.64 22.33
N ARG A 14 -0.87 23.52 21.65
CA ARG A 14 -1.41 24.74 22.26
C ARG A 14 -2.88 24.61 22.63
N SER A 15 -3.22 25.14 23.80
CA SER A 15 -4.61 25.39 24.21
C SER A 15 -5.03 26.83 23.86
N TYR A 16 -6.33 27.04 23.64
CA TYR A 16 -6.88 28.37 23.34
C TYR A 16 -8.14 28.64 24.17
N GLY A 17 -7.93 29.29 25.32
CA GLY A 17 -9.01 29.73 26.20
C GLY A 17 -10.01 28.64 26.56
N ALA A 18 -11.24 29.05 26.87
CA ALA A 18 -12.39 28.17 27.06
C ALA A 18 -13.25 28.22 25.79
N THR A 19 -12.87 27.44 24.77
CA THR A 19 -13.63 27.29 23.53
C THR A 19 -13.98 25.82 23.35
N SER A 20 -15.13 25.52 22.73
CA SER A 20 -15.65 24.15 22.59
C SER A 20 -15.56 23.61 21.15
N ASP A 21 -15.05 24.42 20.23
CA ASP A 21 -15.30 24.34 18.78
C ASP A 21 -14.01 24.50 17.95
N LEU A 22 -12.88 24.02 18.48
CA LEU A 22 -11.62 24.05 17.73
C LEU A 22 -11.72 23.26 16.42
N LEU A 23 -11.24 23.86 15.33
CA LEU A 23 -11.07 23.21 14.03
C LEU A 23 -9.71 22.50 13.98
N CYS A 24 -9.70 21.16 14.05
CA CYS A 24 -8.49 20.34 14.05
C CYS A 24 -8.19 19.74 12.67
N GLN A 25 -6.91 19.67 12.29
CA GLN A 25 -6.45 18.95 11.11
C GLN A 25 -5.40 17.91 11.50
N CYS A 26 -5.58 16.67 11.03
CA CYS A 26 -4.64 15.59 11.25
C CYS A 26 -3.56 15.59 10.16
N LYS A 27 -2.30 15.40 10.57
CA LYS A 27 -1.25 14.93 9.66
C LYS A 27 -1.20 13.40 9.71
N PRO A 28 -0.88 12.71 8.60
CA PRO A 28 -0.54 11.30 8.67
C PRO A 28 0.60 11.13 9.68
N GLY A 29 0.36 10.34 10.73
CA GLY A 29 1.32 10.15 11.81
C GLY A 29 2.57 9.44 11.30
N SER A 30 3.72 9.76 11.90
CA SER A 30 5.02 9.11 11.67
C SER A 30 5.08 7.68 12.24
N GLY A 31 3.96 6.94 12.18
CA GLY A 31 3.97 5.50 12.47
C GLY A 31 4.88 4.76 11.50
N PRO A 32 5.17 3.47 11.75
CA PRO A 32 5.83 2.64 10.75
C PRO A 32 5.11 2.80 9.40
N PRO A 33 5.84 2.83 8.26
CA PRO A 33 5.23 3.00 6.96
C PRO A 33 4.03 2.08 6.86
N ALA A 34 2.85 2.66 6.56
CA ALA A 34 1.62 1.91 6.50
C ALA A 34 1.86 0.67 5.64
N GLU A 35 1.62 -0.52 6.22
CA GLU A 35 1.81 -1.77 5.50
C GLU A 35 1.06 -1.67 4.16
N PRO A 36 1.68 -2.12 3.06
CA PRO A 36 1.05 -2.04 1.76
C PRO A 36 -0.32 -2.74 1.80
N ARG A 37 -1.32 -2.10 1.20
CA ARG A 37 -2.71 -2.56 1.20
C ARG A 37 -3.22 -2.55 -0.22
N CYS A 38 -4.00 -3.57 -0.55
CA CYS A 38 -4.82 -3.64 -1.76
C CYS A 38 -6.29 -3.61 -1.33
N HIS A 39 -7.04 -2.56 -1.67
CA HIS A 39 -8.46 -2.41 -1.28
C HIS A 39 -8.72 -2.73 0.20
N ASP A 40 -7.95 -2.11 1.10
CA ASP A 40 -7.94 -2.33 2.56
C ASP A 40 -7.36 -3.65 3.09
N VAL A 41 -7.08 -4.64 2.23
CA VAL A 41 -6.43 -5.89 2.61
C VAL A 41 -4.92 -5.67 2.80
N PRO A 42 -4.37 -5.93 4.00
CA PRO A 42 -2.93 -5.81 4.23
C PRO A 42 -2.17 -6.91 3.47
N LEU A 43 -1.19 -6.47 2.68
CA LEU A 43 -0.26 -7.31 1.94
C LEU A 43 1.05 -7.45 2.70
N GLY A 44 1.44 -8.71 2.92
CA GLY A 44 2.70 -9.09 3.54
C GLY A 44 3.74 -9.42 2.49
N ASP A 45 4.98 -9.62 2.92
CA ASP A 45 6.10 -10.00 2.05
C ASP A 45 6.32 -9.01 0.87
N VAL A 46 5.86 -7.76 0.98
CA VAL A 46 6.03 -6.75 -0.07
C VAL A 46 7.42 -6.13 0.02
N LYS A 47 8.17 -6.18 -1.08
CA LYS A 47 9.45 -5.49 -1.25
C LYS A 47 9.22 -4.05 -1.73
N LYS A 48 8.26 -3.84 -2.62
CA LYS A 48 7.94 -2.53 -3.20
C LYS A 48 6.49 -2.43 -3.63
N ARG A 49 5.89 -1.24 -3.47
CA ARG A 49 4.59 -0.89 -4.07
C ARG A 49 4.81 -0.45 -5.52
N CYS A 50 4.02 -0.98 -6.44
CA CYS A 50 4.13 -0.73 -7.88
C CYS A 50 2.87 -0.11 -8.50
N SER A 51 1.90 0.28 -7.68
CA SER A 51 0.64 0.94 -8.04
C SER A 51 0.14 1.82 -6.91
N ASP A 52 -0.61 2.86 -7.24
CA ASP A 52 -1.17 3.78 -6.25
C ASP A 52 -2.25 3.12 -5.37
N ASP A 53 -3.07 2.23 -5.96
CA ASP A 53 -4.07 1.44 -5.23
C ASP A 53 -3.45 0.35 -4.33
N GLY A 54 -2.15 0.05 -4.52
CA GLY A 54 -1.40 -0.94 -3.77
C GLY A 54 -1.67 -2.39 -4.11
N CYS A 55 -2.42 -2.63 -5.16
CA CYS A 55 -2.78 -3.97 -5.61
C CYS A 55 -1.69 -4.60 -6.47
N LYS A 56 -0.86 -3.79 -7.13
CA LYS A 56 0.37 -4.21 -7.80
C LYS A 56 1.59 -3.97 -6.91
N VAL A 57 2.32 -5.04 -6.59
CA VAL A 57 3.49 -5.04 -5.70
C VAL A 57 4.60 -5.91 -6.26
N LEU A 58 5.85 -5.56 -5.96
CA LEU A 58 6.97 -6.49 -6.02
C LEU A 58 6.96 -7.30 -4.72
N ALA A 59 6.54 -8.56 -4.80
CA ALA A 59 6.34 -9.46 -3.66
C ALA A 59 7.49 -10.45 -3.53
N ARG A 60 7.98 -10.69 -2.32
CA ARG A 60 8.93 -11.76 -1.98
C ARG A 60 8.22 -13.11 -2.00
N THR A 61 8.02 -13.65 -3.20
CA THR A 61 7.28 -14.91 -3.39
C THR A 61 8.02 -16.13 -2.88
N LYS A 62 9.37 -16.09 -2.81
CA LYS A 62 10.22 -17.20 -2.32
C LYS A 62 9.91 -18.53 -3.04
N GLY A 63 9.77 -18.47 -4.37
CA GLY A 63 9.44 -19.63 -5.21
C GLY A 63 7.95 -20.00 -5.26
N LYS A 64 7.06 -19.13 -4.79
CA LYS A 64 5.62 -19.26 -5.00
C LYS A 64 5.16 -18.51 -6.24
N THR A 65 4.04 -18.94 -6.80
CA THR A 65 3.34 -18.23 -7.89
C THR A 65 2.63 -16.98 -7.37
N CYS A 66 2.31 -16.03 -8.25
CA CYS A 66 1.49 -14.87 -7.85
C CYS A 66 0.07 -15.28 -7.43
N LYS A 67 -0.48 -16.37 -7.98
CA LYS A 67 -1.73 -16.98 -7.51
C LYS A 67 -1.66 -17.39 -6.05
N GLU A 68 -0.61 -18.10 -5.65
CA GLU A 68 -0.41 -18.48 -4.24
C GLU A 68 -0.16 -17.28 -3.33
N TYR A 69 0.58 -16.28 -3.82
CA TYR A 69 0.82 -15.04 -3.09
C TYR A 69 -0.50 -14.31 -2.81
N CYS A 70 -1.29 -13.97 -3.83
CA CYS A 70 -2.56 -13.27 -3.63
C CYS A 70 -3.55 -14.10 -2.80
N ALA A 71 -3.61 -15.42 -3.02
CA ALA A 71 -4.50 -16.32 -2.27
C ALA A 71 -4.18 -16.36 -0.76
N LYS A 72 -2.90 -16.23 -0.35
CA LYS A 72 -2.50 -16.11 1.06
C LYS A 72 -3.16 -14.91 1.75
N HIS A 73 -3.48 -13.86 0.99
CA HIS A 73 -4.14 -12.64 1.47
C HIS A 73 -5.66 -12.64 1.24
N GLY A 74 -6.23 -13.73 0.71
CA GLY A 74 -7.65 -13.80 0.36
C GLY A 74 -8.02 -13.04 -0.91
N LEU A 75 -7.04 -12.78 -1.79
CA LEU A 75 -7.21 -12.08 -3.06
C LEU A 75 -6.96 -13.01 -4.24
N HIS A 76 -7.40 -12.59 -5.43
CA HIS A 76 -7.14 -13.27 -6.69
C HIS A 76 -6.03 -12.58 -7.47
N CYS A 77 -5.17 -13.35 -8.13
CA CYS A 77 -4.17 -12.80 -9.04
C CYS A 77 -4.85 -12.29 -10.33
N ARG A 78 -4.57 -11.03 -10.69
CA ARG A 78 -4.95 -10.40 -11.95
C ARG A 78 -3.82 -10.38 -12.97
N GLY A 79 -2.58 -10.37 -12.51
CA GLY A 79 -1.41 -10.43 -13.38
C GLY A 79 -0.14 -10.76 -12.60
N ALA A 80 0.82 -11.31 -13.33
CA ALA A 80 2.12 -11.72 -12.82
C ALA A 80 3.20 -11.33 -13.82
N TRP A 81 4.32 -10.81 -13.32
CA TRP A 81 5.46 -10.44 -14.13
C TRP A 81 6.77 -10.66 -13.37
N GLU A 82 7.82 -11.00 -14.10
CA GLU A 82 9.18 -10.80 -13.61
C GLU A 82 9.61 -9.34 -13.82
N GLU A 83 10.48 -8.87 -12.94
CA GLU A 83 10.88 -7.47 -12.84
C GLU A 83 12.29 -7.19 -13.43
N VAL A 84 12.63 -5.92 -13.66
CA VAL A 84 14.00 -5.49 -14.01
C VAL A 84 14.75 -4.88 -12.81
N HIS A 85 15.67 -5.62 -12.18
CA HIS A 85 16.59 -5.14 -11.13
C HIS A 85 15.95 -4.48 -9.89
N ASP A 86 15.11 -5.22 -9.18
CA ASP A 86 14.29 -4.79 -8.04
C ASP A 86 13.42 -3.54 -8.27
N THR A 87 12.95 -3.36 -9.51
CA THR A 87 12.07 -2.26 -9.88
C THR A 87 10.61 -2.70 -10.04
N CYS A 88 9.76 -1.76 -10.42
CA CYS A 88 8.36 -2.04 -10.79
C CYS A 88 8.19 -2.12 -12.32
N ARG A 89 9.30 -2.26 -13.06
CA ARG A 89 9.29 -2.40 -14.50
C ARG A 89 9.16 -3.88 -14.84
N GLU A 90 8.16 -4.20 -15.65
CA GLU A 90 7.91 -5.54 -16.15
C GLU A 90 9.01 -5.93 -17.16
N GLU A 91 9.73 -7.00 -16.88
CA GLU A 91 10.67 -7.64 -17.82
C GLU A 91 9.95 -8.68 -18.68
N ARG A 92 9.16 -9.53 -18.02
CA ARG A 92 8.46 -10.66 -18.64
C ARG A 92 7.08 -10.83 -18.00
N THR A 93 6.04 -10.96 -18.83
CA THR A 93 4.72 -11.39 -18.38
C THR A 93 4.71 -12.89 -18.10
N LEU A 94 4.07 -13.28 -17.01
CA LEU A 94 3.88 -14.66 -16.56
C LEU A 94 2.39 -14.96 -16.39
N ASP A 95 1.98 -16.22 -16.50
CA ASP A 95 0.65 -16.62 -16.04
C ASP A 95 0.60 -16.62 -14.50
N CYS A 96 -0.58 -16.38 -13.92
CA CYS A 96 -0.73 -16.26 -12.46
C CYS A 96 -0.29 -17.53 -11.70
N ASP A 97 -0.44 -18.71 -12.31
CA ASP A 97 -0.03 -20.01 -11.79
C ASP A 97 1.29 -20.51 -12.38
N GLU A 98 1.98 -19.70 -13.18
CA GLU A 98 3.29 -20.04 -13.71
C GLU A 98 4.33 -20.01 -12.58
N PHE A 99 5.03 -21.13 -12.43
CA PHE A 99 6.21 -21.18 -11.56
C PHE A 99 7.40 -20.55 -12.29
N TYR A 100 8.01 -19.56 -11.65
CA TYR A 100 9.25 -18.95 -12.12
C TYR A 100 10.30 -18.98 -11.01
N SER A 101 11.53 -19.36 -11.37
CA SER A 101 12.62 -19.52 -10.41
C SER A 101 13.23 -18.16 -10.03
N SER A 102 12.45 -17.34 -9.33
CA SER A 102 12.86 -16.04 -8.78
C SER A 102 12.52 -15.92 -7.30
N SER A 103 13.19 -14.99 -6.62
CA SER A 103 12.99 -14.73 -5.19
C SER A 103 11.76 -13.87 -4.91
N ASP A 104 11.37 -13.11 -5.92
CA ASP A 104 10.32 -12.11 -5.95
C ASP A 104 9.70 -12.03 -7.34
N LEU A 105 8.46 -11.56 -7.42
CA LEU A 105 7.71 -11.34 -8.65
C LEU A 105 6.86 -10.08 -8.48
N ILE A 106 6.57 -9.37 -9.57
CA ILE A 106 5.51 -8.38 -9.58
C ILE A 106 4.18 -9.12 -9.65
N CYS A 107 3.36 -8.97 -8.61
CA CYS A 107 2.02 -9.54 -8.55
C CYS A 107 0.99 -8.43 -8.45
N GLU A 108 -0.06 -8.52 -9.27
CA GLU A 108 -1.25 -7.69 -9.17
C GLU A 108 -2.40 -8.53 -8.62
N CYS A 109 -2.96 -8.13 -7.47
CA CYS A 109 -4.04 -8.82 -6.78
C CYS A 109 -5.37 -8.03 -6.84
N ALA A 110 -6.51 -8.69 -6.65
CA ALA A 110 -7.82 -8.04 -6.52
C ALA A 110 -8.85 -8.89 -5.74
#